data_AF-A0A3P6QG07-F1
#
_entry.id   AF-A0A3P6QG07-F1
#
_cell.length_a   1.000
_cell.length_b   1.000
_cell.length_c   1.000
_cell.angle_alpha   90.00
_cell.angle_beta   90.00
_cell.angle_gamma   90.00
#
_symmetry.space_group_name_H-M   'P 1'
#
loop_
_entity.id
_entity.type
_entity.pdbx_description
1 polymer ?
#
loop_
_entity_poly.entity_id
_entity_poly.type
_entity_poly.pdbx_seq_one_letter_code
_entity_poly.pdbx_strand_id
1 'polypeptide(L)'
;GWGRGPPPPEHIWRRRARRFCRRFPGHPRCRGGNIPMFGEIQNIIQTVLREGGQFLPRVPRLFIRDPLQGINPDLVNAAREFMFPMNLSQFSIKYQLSQNVCRNFKCMEQPPDQIAFKETVVKKLYDFEKTVTGKDNTDNINLRLDRTMQVKQALLERANLSNVVTADNGVFDKDVLLTEKQAHFLLNELGKGGVGTDEPPPPPSDDRIKRASVFFEENPVQKWDPNTPVPYTFDDTLAEYDKNDVRSALKEIEQKSCLRFQYVEKPTGYHINYIKIDNPTFCGLSYIGRTEPANPIYLSFQCGTARGIALHETLHALGLNHQHLRMDRDKHLTIDWSNINPQHYDYFVVADSKMFTTYGIKYDYGSIMHYNAYTGAVNIAKPTMIPKVNQEQNLGLLGQRDAMSAADVAILNKMYCIPNCDDTNVYCGAWALKNLCNHPNHGGWMMKNCRKSCDFCSAG
;
A
#
# COMPACT_ATOMS: atom_id res chain seq x y z
N GLY A 1 -8.88 -15.96 -17.77
CA GLY A 1 -8.73 -16.00 -19.24
C GLY A 1 -10.05 -15.89 -19.99
N TRP A 2 -10.25 -14.81 -20.75
CA TRP A 2 -11.42 -14.58 -21.61
C TRP A 2 -10.97 -14.56 -23.08
N GLY A 3 -10.88 -15.70 -23.78
CA GLY A 3 -10.55 -15.65 -25.21
C GLY A 3 -9.87 -16.86 -25.84
N ARG A 4 -9.74 -17.98 -25.12
CA ARG A 4 -9.32 -19.25 -25.73
C ARG A 4 -10.46 -20.26 -25.57
N GLY A 5 -11.28 -20.40 -26.61
CA GLY A 5 -12.40 -21.34 -26.65
C GLY A 5 -13.62 -20.82 -27.43
N PRO A 6 -14.56 -21.70 -27.81
CA PRO A 6 -15.80 -21.31 -28.45
C PRO A 6 -16.62 -20.35 -27.56
N PRO A 7 -17.42 -19.45 -28.15
CA PRO A 7 -18.24 -18.53 -27.39
C PRO A 7 -19.16 -19.32 -26.44
N PRO A 8 -19.29 -18.90 -25.17
CA PRO A 8 -20.26 -19.52 -24.27
C PRO A 8 -21.68 -19.25 -24.78
N PRO A 9 -22.67 -20.04 -24.33
CA PRO A 9 -24.08 -19.80 -24.63
C PRO A 9 -24.48 -18.33 -24.42
N GLU A 10 -25.34 -17.79 -25.29
CA GLU A 10 -25.64 -16.35 -25.36
C GLU A 10 -26.06 -15.75 -24.00
N HIS A 11 -26.86 -16.48 -23.22
CA HIS A 11 -27.31 -16.03 -21.90
C HIS A 11 -26.14 -15.92 -20.89
N ILE A 12 -25.15 -16.81 -20.97
CA ILE A 12 -23.91 -16.76 -20.17
C ILE A 12 -23.06 -15.59 -20.65
N TRP A 13 -22.94 -15.41 -21.97
CA TRP A 13 -22.23 -14.30 -22.58
C TRP A 13 -22.81 -12.94 -22.17
N ARG A 14 -24.11 -12.73 -22.31
CA ARG A 14 -24.78 -11.48 -21.93
C ARG A 14 -24.57 -11.15 -20.45
N ARG A 15 -24.65 -12.14 -19.55
CA ARG A 15 -24.38 -11.95 -18.11
C ARG A 15 -22.94 -11.48 -17.87
N ARG A 16 -22.00 -12.14 -18.54
CA ARG A 16 -20.57 -11.85 -18.51
C ARG A 16 -20.23 -10.45 -19.05
N ALA A 17 -20.82 -10.07 -20.17
CA ALA A 17 -20.63 -8.76 -20.80
C ALA A 17 -21.28 -7.62 -19.99
N ARG A 18 -22.44 -7.85 -19.37
CA ARG A 18 -23.02 -6.90 -18.40
C ARG A 18 -22.12 -6.70 -17.18
N ARG A 19 -21.52 -7.77 -16.66
CA ARG A 19 -20.55 -7.69 -15.56
C ARG A 19 -19.32 -6.87 -15.96
N PHE A 20 -18.80 -7.08 -17.17
CA PHE A 20 -17.74 -6.26 -17.74
C PHE A 20 -18.13 -4.77 -17.76
N CYS A 21 -19.32 -4.43 -18.25
CA CYS A 21 -19.75 -3.03 -18.33
C CYS A 21 -20.01 -2.36 -16.98
N ARG A 22 -20.39 -3.12 -15.95
CA ARG A 22 -20.44 -2.57 -14.57
C ARG A 22 -19.06 -2.23 -14.02
N ARG A 23 -18.05 -3.04 -14.36
CA ARG A 23 -16.66 -2.78 -13.97
C ARG A 23 -16.04 -1.65 -14.79
N PHE A 24 -16.40 -1.53 -16.06
CA PHE A 24 -15.84 -0.54 -16.99
C PHE A 24 -16.92 0.33 -17.65
N PRO A 25 -17.67 1.13 -16.87
CA PRO A 25 -18.79 1.92 -17.38
C PRO A 25 -18.39 2.91 -18.48
N GLY A 26 -17.16 3.41 -18.46
CA GLY A 26 -16.69 4.38 -19.46
C GLY A 26 -16.41 3.82 -20.84
N HIS A 27 -16.31 2.50 -20.94
CA HIS A 27 -15.91 1.83 -22.18
C HIS A 27 -16.95 2.11 -23.29
N PRO A 28 -16.54 2.46 -24.53
CA PRO A 28 -17.48 2.85 -25.59
C PRO A 28 -18.58 1.82 -25.86
N ARG A 29 -18.26 0.52 -25.77
CA ARG A 29 -19.22 -0.60 -25.93
C ARG A 29 -20.20 -0.79 -24.77
N CYS A 30 -20.02 -0.06 -23.66
CA CYS A 30 -20.86 -0.12 -22.46
C CYS A 30 -21.78 1.09 -22.30
N ARG A 31 -21.69 2.06 -23.22
CA ARG A 31 -22.53 3.26 -23.24
C ARG A 31 -23.89 2.98 -23.87
N GLY A 32 -24.93 3.64 -23.36
CA GLY A 32 -26.29 3.60 -23.94
C GLY A 32 -26.95 2.21 -23.91
N GLY A 33 -26.62 1.35 -22.94
CA GLY A 33 -27.22 0.02 -22.80
C GLY A 33 -26.61 -1.08 -23.69
N ASN A 34 -25.59 -0.75 -24.48
CA ASN A 34 -24.85 -1.72 -25.28
C ASN A 34 -23.95 -2.62 -24.41
N ILE A 35 -23.59 -3.80 -24.94
CA ILE A 35 -22.60 -4.70 -24.35
C ILE A 35 -21.59 -5.15 -25.42
N PRO A 36 -20.33 -5.43 -25.06
CA PRO A 36 -19.34 -5.97 -25.99
C PRO A 36 -19.79 -7.28 -26.65
N MET A 37 -19.28 -7.56 -27.85
CA MET A 37 -19.38 -8.88 -28.48
C MET A 37 -18.21 -9.78 -28.03
N PHE A 38 -18.40 -11.11 -28.10
CA PHE A 38 -17.41 -12.08 -27.62
C PHE A 38 -16.04 -11.93 -28.31
N GLY A 39 -16.04 -11.67 -29.62
CA GLY A 39 -14.80 -11.49 -30.41
C GLY A 39 -14.04 -10.20 -30.09
N GLU A 40 -14.63 -9.25 -29.37
CA GLU A 40 -14.02 -7.94 -29.10
C GLU A 40 -13.26 -7.90 -27.77
N ILE A 41 -13.48 -8.88 -26.89
CA ILE A 41 -12.98 -8.86 -25.50
C ILE A 41 -11.47 -8.74 -25.43
N GLN A 42 -10.75 -9.48 -26.27
CA GLN A 42 -9.28 -9.51 -26.22
C GLN A 42 -8.70 -8.11 -26.46
N ASN A 43 -9.22 -7.41 -27.48
CA ASN A 43 -8.81 -6.04 -27.76
C ASN A 43 -9.22 -5.10 -26.62
N ILE A 44 -10.43 -5.26 -26.09
CA ILE A 44 -10.95 -4.44 -24.99
C ILE A 44 -10.12 -4.59 -23.71
N ILE A 45 -9.73 -5.82 -23.33
CA ILE A 45 -8.90 -6.07 -22.15
C ILE A 45 -7.54 -5.40 -22.31
N GLN A 46 -6.93 -5.50 -23.50
CA GLN A 46 -5.64 -4.85 -23.78
C GLN A 46 -5.73 -3.32 -23.72
N THR A 47 -6.80 -2.72 -24.25
CA THR A 47 -7.05 -1.28 -24.18
C THR A 47 -7.29 -0.82 -22.74
N VAL A 48 -8.08 -1.55 -21.96
CA VAL A 48 -8.38 -1.23 -20.55
C VAL A 48 -7.13 -1.26 -19.67
N LEU A 49 -6.23 -2.23 -19.91
CA LEU A 49 -4.96 -2.33 -19.19
C LEU A 49 -4.00 -1.17 -19.52
N ARG A 50 -4.03 -0.69 -20.78
CA ARG A 50 -3.18 0.42 -21.25
C ARG A 50 -3.70 1.80 -20.84
N GLU A 51 -5.00 2.05 -20.96
CA GLU A 51 -5.64 3.34 -20.65
C GLU A 51 -6.02 3.45 -19.17
N GLY A 52 -5.28 2.72 -18.31
CA GLY A 52 -5.56 2.43 -16.91
C GLY A 52 -6.24 3.57 -16.17
N GLY A 53 -7.56 3.41 -15.97
CA GLY A 53 -8.36 4.32 -15.16
C GLY A 53 -9.47 5.08 -15.88
N GLN A 54 -9.34 5.33 -17.18
CA GLN A 54 -10.34 6.10 -17.93
C GLN A 54 -11.71 5.42 -17.98
N PHE A 55 -11.72 4.08 -18.04
CA PHE A 55 -12.96 3.31 -18.17
C PHE A 55 -13.54 2.82 -16.85
N LEU A 56 -12.79 2.92 -15.75
CA LEU A 56 -13.24 2.51 -14.42
C LEU A 56 -14.25 3.52 -13.85
N PRO A 57 -15.02 3.14 -12.81
CA PRO A 57 -15.92 4.07 -12.12
C PRO A 57 -15.15 5.32 -11.68
N ARG A 58 -15.83 6.45 -11.54
CA ARG A 58 -15.15 7.69 -11.17
C ARG A 58 -14.51 7.56 -9.78
N VAL A 59 -13.31 8.09 -9.62
CA VAL A 59 -12.66 8.25 -8.32
C VAL A 59 -13.43 9.32 -7.53
N PRO A 60 -13.97 9.02 -6.34
CA PRO A 60 -14.63 10.03 -5.52
C PRO A 60 -13.71 11.22 -5.24
N ARG A 61 -14.22 12.44 -5.40
CA ARG A 61 -13.49 13.64 -4.98
C ARG A 61 -13.57 13.75 -3.46
N LEU A 62 -12.42 13.62 -2.81
CA LEU A 62 -12.29 13.76 -1.37
C LEU A 62 -11.92 15.20 -1.04
N PHE A 63 -12.61 15.79 -0.07
CA PHE A 63 -12.16 17.06 0.50
C PHE A 63 -11.06 16.77 1.51
N ILE A 64 -9.79 16.93 1.09
CA ILE A 64 -8.63 16.80 1.96
C ILE A 64 -8.19 18.21 2.34
N ARG A 65 -8.47 18.61 3.59
CA ARG A 65 -8.05 19.92 4.09
C ARG A 65 -6.53 19.99 4.08
N ASP A 66 -5.97 21.13 3.67
CA ASP A 66 -4.53 21.35 3.74
C ASP A 66 -4.07 21.36 5.22
N PRO A 67 -3.28 20.36 5.68
CA PRO A 67 -2.78 20.30 7.06
C PRO A 67 -1.83 21.45 7.42
N LEU A 68 -1.35 22.23 6.44
CA LEU A 68 -0.50 23.39 6.65
C LEU A 68 -1.27 24.72 6.63
N GLN A 69 -2.59 24.68 6.39
CA GLN A 69 -3.41 25.87 6.36
C GLN A 69 -3.44 26.56 7.72
N GLY A 70 -3.04 27.84 7.76
CA GLY A 70 -3.02 28.64 8.98
C GLY A 70 -1.87 28.30 9.95
N ILE A 71 -0.91 27.49 9.51
CA ILE A 71 0.31 27.18 10.27
C ILE A 71 1.37 28.27 10.04
N ASN A 72 2.21 28.53 11.05
CA ASN A 72 3.31 29.50 10.96
C ASN A 72 4.22 29.20 9.74
N PRO A 73 4.61 30.21 8.93
CA PRO A 73 5.43 30.00 7.73
C PRO A 73 6.71 29.20 7.94
N ASP A 74 7.38 29.33 9.08
CA ASP A 74 8.61 28.59 9.39
C ASP A 74 8.34 27.09 9.54
N LEU A 75 7.25 26.73 10.23
CA LEU A 75 6.78 25.33 10.32
C LEU A 75 6.34 24.81 8.96
N VAL A 76 5.65 25.63 8.16
CA VAL A 76 5.26 25.28 6.79
C VAL A 76 6.49 24.98 5.94
N ASN A 77 7.52 25.82 6.00
CA ASN A 77 8.78 25.63 5.27
C ASN A 77 9.51 24.38 5.75
N ALA A 78 9.59 24.16 7.07
CA ALA A 78 10.18 22.96 7.63
C ALA A 78 9.44 21.69 7.21
N ALA A 79 8.10 21.70 7.10
CA ALA A 79 7.32 20.58 6.57
C ALA A 79 7.59 20.39 5.07
N ARG A 80 7.69 21.48 4.30
CA ARG A 80 7.99 21.45 2.85
C ARG A 80 9.32 20.80 2.53
N GLU A 81 10.31 20.90 3.41
CA GLU A 81 11.58 20.19 3.25
C GLU A 81 11.47 18.66 3.41
N PHE A 82 10.36 18.14 3.95
CA PHE A 82 10.04 16.71 3.95
C PHE A 82 8.98 16.35 2.93
N MET A 83 8.11 17.29 2.54
CA MET A 83 7.27 17.15 1.37
C MET A 83 8.15 17.26 0.13
N PHE A 84 8.78 16.16 -0.24
CA PHE A 84 9.33 16.09 -1.58
C PHE A 84 8.18 16.37 -2.55
N PRO A 85 8.30 17.36 -3.45
CA PRO A 85 7.60 17.19 -4.70
C PRO A 85 8.10 15.84 -5.20
N MET A 86 7.22 14.89 -5.51
CA MET A 86 7.57 13.76 -6.38
C MET A 86 7.94 14.33 -7.76
N ASN A 87 8.99 15.14 -7.79
CA ASN A 87 9.71 15.67 -8.92
C ASN A 87 10.87 14.70 -9.03
N LEU A 88 10.58 13.57 -9.67
CA LEU A 88 11.58 12.74 -10.32
C LEU A 88 12.30 13.53 -11.43
N SER A 89 12.04 14.84 -11.58
CA SER A 89 12.74 15.81 -12.40
C SER A 89 14.24 15.89 -12.12
N GLN A 90 14.75 15.34 -11.01
CA GLN A 90 16.19 15.27 -10.78
C GLN A 90 16.89 14.17 -11.58
N PHE A 91 16.18 13.47 -12.47
CA PHE A 91 16.77 12.34 -13.18
C PHE A 91 16.71 12.46 -14.71
N SER A 92 17.89 12.35 -15.28
CA SER A 92 18.26 11.75 -16.57
C SER A 92 17.64 10.36 -16.86
N ILE A 93 16.65 9.91 -16.08
CA ILE A 93 15.98 8.60 -16.14
C ILE A 93 15.45 8.31 -17.56
N LYS A 94 14.84 9.29 -18.23
CA LYS A 94 14.30 9.10 -19.59
C LYS A 94 15.38 8.70 -20.61
N TYR A 95 16.60 9.23 -20.48
CA TYR A 95 17.67 9.02 -21.47
C TYR A 95 18.32 7.64 -21.30
N GLN A 96 18.56 7.19 -20.06
CA GLN A 96 19.16 5.87 -19.79
C GLN A 96 18.16 4.70 -19.92
N LEU A 97 16.89 4.91 -19.55
CA LEU A 97 15.82 3.92 -19.73
C LEU A 97 15.55 3.58 -21.20
N SER A 98 15.62 4.59 -22.07
CA SER A 98 15.11 4.51 -23.44
C SER A 98 15.94 3.65 -24.40
N GLN A 99 17.13 3.16 -24.01
CA GLN A 99 17.98 2.44 -24.97
C GLN A 99 18.50 1.08 -24.55
N ASN A 100 18.76 0.74 -23.28
CA ASN A 100 19.40 -0.56 -22.98
C ASN A 100 18.50 -1.52 -22.18
N VAL A 101 17.82 -1.04 -21.13
CA VAL A 101 17.01 -1.91 -20.28
C VAL A 101 15.72 -2.33 -20.98
N CYS A 102 14.96 -1.39 -21.55
CA CYS A 102 13.73 -1.71 -22.28
C CYS A 102 13.94 -2.29 -23.69
N ARG A 103 15.20 -2.40 -24.17
CA ARG A 103 15.53 -3.24 -25.34
C ARG A 103 15.57 -4.72 -24.97
N ASN A 104 16.03 -5.04 -23.76
CA ASN A 104 16.12 -6.42 -23.26
C ASN A 104 14.84 -6.87 -22.55
N PHE A 105 14.12 -5.93 -21.91
CA PHE A 105 12.86 -6.17 -21.21
C PHE A 105 11.72 -5.48 -21.95
N LYS A 106 10.62 -6.21 -22.19
CA LYS A 106 9.41 -5.63 -22.77
C LYS A 106 8.67 -4.77 -21.74
N CYS A 107 9.20 -3.59 -21.41
CA CYS A 107 8.73 -2.76 -20.29
C CYS A 107 7.25 -2.32 -20.41
N MET A 108 6.72 -2.23 -21.63
CA MET A 108 5.32 -1.87 -21.93
C MET A 108 4.37 -3.09 -21.97
N GLU A 109 4.87 -4.29 -21.72
CA GLU A 109 4.07 -5.51 -21.55
C GLU A 109 4.22 -6.00 -20.11
N GLN A 110 3.11 -6.41 -19.48
CA GLN A 110 3.21 -7.06 -18.16
C GLN A 110 3.90 -8.42 -18.30
N PRO A 111 4.89 -8.73 -17.45
CA PRO A 111 5.52 -10.04 -17.43
C PRO A 111 4.50 -11.16 -17.12
N PRO A 112 4.67 -12.38 -17.69
CA PRO A 112 3.76 -13.50 -17.43
C PRO A 112 3.62 -13.85 -15.94
N ASP A 113 4.69 -13.71 -15.17
CA ASP A 113 4.73 -13.88 -13.72
C ASP A 113 3.87 -12.85 -12.99
N GLN A 114 3.87 -11.58 -13.41
CA GLN A 114 3.01 -10.55 -12.82
C GLN A 114 1.53 -10.78 -13.11
N ILE A 115 1.22 -11.30 -14.30
CA ILE A 115 -0.15 -11.71 -14.66
C ILE A 115 -0.60 -12.89 -13.78
N ALA A 116 0.23 -13.93 -13.68
CA ALA A 116 -0.05 -15.10 -12.85
C ALA A 116 -0.16 -14.74 -11.35
N PHE A 117 0.65 -13.78 -10.90
CA PHE A 117 0.60 -13.26 -9.55
C PHE A 117 -0.74 -12.56 -9.28
N LYS A 118 -1.21 -11.67 -10.17
CA LYS A 118 -2.54 -11.06 -10.06
C LYS A 118 -3.65 -12.11 -9.98
N GLU A 119 -3.61 -13.12 -10.84
CA GLU A 119 -4.61 -14.19 -10.84
C GLU A 119 -4.62 -14.97 -9.51
N THR A 120 -3.43 -15.23 -8.95
CA THR A 120 -3.27 -15.89 -7.65
C THR A 120 -3.84 -15.04 -6.51
N VAL A 121 -3.50 -13.74 -6.46
CA VAL A 121 -4.00 -12.81 -5.44
C VAL A 121 -5.52 -12.66 -5.52
N VAL A 122 -6.09 -12.49 -6.72
CA VAL A 122 -7.55 -12.43 -6.93
C VAL A 122 -8.23 -13.68 -6.39
N LYS A 123 -7.71 -14.86 -6.74
CA LYS A 123 -8.29 -16.13 -6.31
C LYS A 123 -8.28 -16.25 -4.79
N LYS A 124 -7.16 -15.93 -4.15
CA LYS A 124 -6.99 -16.07 -2.70
C LYS A 124 -7.85 -15.08 -1.90
N LEU A 125 -7.92 -13.83 -2.36
CA LEU A 125 -8.84 -12.85 -1.79
C LEU A 125 -10.31 -13.28 -1.96
N TYR A 126 -10.65 -13.90 -3.09
CA TYR A 126 -12.00 -14.42 -3.32
C TYR A 126 -12.34 -15.57 -2.36
N ASP A 127 -11.45 -16.56 -2.26
CA ASP A 127 -11.64 -17.72 -1.39
C ASP A 127 -11.80 -17.26 0.08
N PHE A 128 -10.97 -16.33 0.53
CA PHE A 128 -11.05 -15.73 1.86
C PHE A 128 -12.37 -15.00 2.08
N GLU A 129 -12.71 -14.01 1.25
CA GLU A 129 -13.92 -13.21 1.46
C GLU A 129 -15.21 -14.02 1.33
N LYS A 130 -15.22 -15.03 0.46
CA LYS A 130 -16.34 -15.95 0.36
C LYS A 130 -16.50 -16.78 1.64
N THR A 131 -15.39 -17.21 2.24
CA THR A 131 -15.41 -17.95 3.51
C THR A 131 -15.92 -17.07 4.65
N VAL A 132 -15.48 -15.81 4.72
CA VAL A 132 -15.87 -14.89 5.81
C VAL A 132 -17.29 -14.33 5.64
N THR A 133 -17.72 -14.02 4.41
CA THR A 133 -18.99 -13.30 4.16
C THR A 133 -20.10 -14.16 3.55
N GLY A 134 -19.78 -15.33 3.01
CA GLY A 134 -20.70 -16.17 2.24
C GLY A 134 -21.09 -15.61 0.86
N LYS A 135 -20.50 -14.48 0.42
CA LYS A 135 -20.88 -13.76 -0.82
C LYS A 135 -19.80 -13.89 -1.90
N ASP A 136 -20.22 -13.82 -3.17
CA ASP A 136 -19.31 -13.65 -4.30
C ASP A 136 -18.93 -12.16 -4.43
N ASN A 137 -17.76 -11.80 -3.89
CA ASN A 137 -17.21 -10.46 -3.94
C ASN A 137 -16.16 -10.28 -5.05
N THR A 138 -16.13 -11.17 -6.06
CA THR A 138 -15.09 -11.16 -7.12
C THR A 138 -14.95 -9.79 -7.77
N ASP A 139 -16.06 -9.10 -8.05
CA ASP A 139 -16.03 -7.79 -8.71
C ASP A 139 -15.41 -6.70 -7.81
N ASN A 140 -15.68 -6.72 -6.50
CA ASN A 140 -15.12 -5.78 -5.53
C ASN A 140 -13.61 -5.98 -5.31
N ILE A 141 -13.16 -7.24 -5.26
CA ILE A 141 -11.73 -7.59 -5.19
C ILE A 141 -11.00 -7.03 -6.41
N ASN A 142 -11.56 -7.31 -7.57
CA ASN A 142 -11.04 -6.86 -8.83
C ASN A 142 -10.99 -5.33 -8.96
N LEU A 143 -12.03 -4.63 -8.49
CA LEU A 143 -12.05 -3.17 -8.44
C LEU A 143 -10.94 -2.63 -7.54
N ARG A 144 -10.72 -3.21 -6.36
CA ARG A 144 -9.61 -2.82 -5.46
C ARG A 144 -8.25 -2.93 -6.14
N LEU A 145 -7.97 -4.07 -6.77
CA LEU A 145 -6.70 -4.27 -7.48
C LEU A 145 -6.56 -3.33 -8.68
N ASP A 146 -7.64 -3.06 -9.41
CA ASP A 146 -7.62 -2.09 -10.51
C ASP A 146 -7.42 -0.65 -10.00
N ARG A 147 -7.93 -0.29 -8.82
CA ARG A 147 -7.64 0.99 -8.17
C ARG A 147 -6.18 1.10 -7.76
N THR A 148 -5.57 0.03 -7.23
CA THR A 148 -4.12 0.01 -6.98
C THR A 148 -3.34 0.19 -8.28
N MET A 149 -3.76 -0.45 -9.37
CA MET A 149 -3.15 -0.22 -10.69
C MET A 149 -3.30 1.24 -11.15
N GLN A 150 -4.46 1.90 -10.92
CA GLN A 150 -4.61 3.33 -11.19
C GLN A 150 -3.64 4.18 -10.36
N VAL A 151 -3.44 3.85 -9.08
CA VAL A 151 -2.48 4.55 -8.21
C VAL A 151 -1.08 4.44 -8.82
N LYS A 152 -0.66 3.21 -9.16
CA LYS A 152 0.64 2.94 -9.79
C LYS A 152 0.80 3.69 -11.12
N GLN A 153 -0.24 3.70 -11.95
CA GLN A 153 -0.24 4.46 -13.21
C GLN A 153 -0.09 5.97 -12.98
N ALA A 154 -0.82 6.53 -12.01
CA ALA A 154 -0.72 7.96 -11.66
C ALA A 154 0.67 8.33 -11.11
N LEU A 155 1.32 7.41 -10.39
CA LEU A 155 2.71 7.55 -9.95
C LEU A 155 3.68 7.56 -11.15
N LEU A 156 3.52 6.64 -12.09
CA LEU A 156 4.31 6.60 -13.32
C LEU A 156 4.12 7.86 -14.18
N GLU A 157 2.91 8.40 -14.26
CA GLU A 157 2.65 9.66 -14.98
C GLU A 157 3.34 10.84 -14.31
N ARG A 158 3.27 10.93 -12.98
CA ARG A 158 3.97 11.97 -12.21
C ARG A 158 5.49 11.86 -12.36
N ALA A 159 5.99 10.64 -12.56
CA ALA A 159 7.38 10.33 -12.88
C ALA A 159 7.78 10.60 -14.33
N ASN A 160 6.84 10.91 -15.23
CA ASN A 160 7.04 10.96 -16.69
C ASN A 160 7.52 9.62 -17.30
N LEU A 161 7.00 8.51 -16.78
CA LEU A 161 7.37 7.13 -17.13
C LEU A 161 6.24 6.29 -17.73
N SER A 162 5.03 6.84 -17.83
CA SER A 162 3.85 6.14 -18.35
C SER A 162 3.99 5.61 -19.79
N ASN A 163 4.91 6.17 -20.58
CA ASN A 163 5.21 5.72 -21.94
C ASN A 163 6.40 4.73 -22.02
N VAL A 164 6.99 4.37 -20.87
CA VAL A 164 8.15 3.49 -20.78
C VAL A 164 7.80 2.19 -20.06
N VAL A 165 6.94 2.27 -19.04
CA VAL A 165 6.54 1.15 -18.20
C VAL A 165 5.02 1.19 -17.99
N THR A 166 4.41 0.02 -17.86
CA THR A 166 2.99 -0.10 -17.50
C THR A 166 2.82 -0.55 -16.04
N ALA A 167 1.76 -0.09 -15.37
CA ALA A 167 1.38 -0.58 -14.05
C ALA A 167 1.09 -2.09 -14.09
N ASP A 168 1.53 -2.83 -13.08
CA ASP A 168 1.40 -4.28 -12.95
C ASP A 168 0.54 -4.70 -11.75
N ASN A 169 0.12 -5.97 -11.78
CA ASN A 169 -0.41 -6.87 -10.74
C ASN A 169 -1.49 -6.40 -9.72
N GLY A 170 -1.67 -5.11 -9.46
CA GLY A 170 -2.62 -4.56 -8.48
C GLY A 170 -2.17 -4.67 -7.02
N VAL A 171 -0.91 -5.01 -6.77
CA VAL A 171 -0.27 -4.99 -5.45
C VAL A 171 0.64 -3.77 -5.37
N PHE A 172 0.58 -3.07 -4.24
CA PHE A 172 1.37 -1.86 -3.97
C PHE A 172 2.67 -2.25 -3.28
N ASP A 173 3.77 -1.56 -3.60
CA ASP A 173 5.12 -1.83 -3.07
C ASP A 173 5.39 -3.32 -2.85
N LYS A 174 5.12 -4.16 -3.87
CA LYS A 174 5.34 -5.62 -3.90
C LYS A 174 4.57 -6.51 -2.89
N ASP A 175 4.39 -6.13 -1.63
CA ASP A 175 3.77 -6.95 -0.56
C ASP A 175 2.57 -6.26 0.15
N VAL A 176 2.14 -5.09 -0.33
CA VAL A 176 1.02 -4.34 0.27
C VAL A 176 -0.26 -4.42 -0.56
N LEU A 177 -1.34 -4.85 0.09
CA LEU A 177 -2.70 -4.73 -0.43
C LEU A 177 -3.31 -3.40 0.03
N LEU A 178 -3.87 -2.64 -0.92
CA LEU A 178 -4.60 -1.41 -0.61
C LEU A 178 -6.10 -1.66 -0.54
N THR A 179 -6.74 -1.05 0.45
CA THR A 179 -8.20 -0.92 0.43
C THR A 179 -8.64 0.11 -0.61
N GLU A 180 -9.90 0.08 -1.01
CA GLU A 180 -10.45 1.07 -1.93
C GLU A 180 -10.35 2.50 -1.36
N LYS A 181 -10.57 2.67 -0.06
CA LYS A 181 -10.43 3.97 0.63
C LYS A 181 -8.99 4.49 0.55
N GLN A 182 -8.00 3.63 0.81
CA GLN A 182 -6.58 3.98 0.71
C GLN A 182 -6.19 4.35 -0.73
N ALA A 183 -6.61 3.54 -1.71
CA ALA A 183 -6.33 3.83 -3.12
C ALA A 183 -7.01 5.13 -3.59
N HIS A 184 -8.25 5.40 -3.18
CA HIS A 184 -8.94 6.66 -3.47
C HIS A 184 -8.24 7.86 -2.82
N PHE A 185 -7.75 7.72 -1.58
CA PHE A 185 -6.99 8.77 -0.92
C PHE A 185 -5.72 9.12 -1.71
N LEU A 186 -4.90 8.11 -2.04
CA LEU A 186 -3.69 8.31 -2.84
C LEU A 186 -3.98 8.91 -4.22
N LEU A 187 -5.05 8.47 -4.89
CA LEU A 187 -5.46 9.04 -6.18
C LEU A 187 -5.85 10.51 -6.06
N ASN A 188 -6.52 10.93 -4.98
CA ASN A 188 -6.85 12.34 -4.76
C ASN A 188 -5.58 13.18 -4.54
N GLU A 189 -4.63 12.69 -3.76
CA GLU A 189 -3.31 13.34 -3.55
C GLU A 189 -2.47 13.42 -4.85
N LEU A 190 -2.67 12.47 -5.77
CA LEU A 190 -2.08 12.48 -7.11
C LEU A 190 -2.87 13.32 -8.13
N GLY A 191 -3.90 14.05 -7.70
CA GLY A 191 -4.71 14.91 -8.56
C GLY A 191 -5.66 14.15 -9.50
N LYS A 192 -5.93 12.87 -9.20
CA LYS A 192 -6.83 12.00 -9.97
C LYS A 192 -8.26 11.92 -9.39
N GLY A 193 -8.58 12.78 -8.42
CA GLY A 193 -9.96 12.92 -7.91
C GLY A 193 -10.94 13.32 -9.02
N GLY A 194 -11.98 12.52 -9.22
CA GLY A 194 -12.97 12.71 -10.29
C GLY A 194 -12.58 12.14 -11.66
N VAL A 195 -11.42 11.50 -11.80
CA VAL A 195 -11.05 10.76 -13.03
C VAL A 195 -11.84 9.46 -13.12
N GLY A 196 -12.22 9.08 -14.34
CA GLY A 196 -13.14 7.98 -14.62
C GLY A 196 -14.53 8.49 -15.01
N THR A 197 -15.46 7.58 -15.20
CA THR A 197 -16.81 7.92 -15.70
C THR A 197 -17.88 7.19 -14.89
N ASP A 198 -18.88 7.94 -14.48
CA ASP A 198 -20.11 7.40 -13.90
C ASP A 198 -21.20 7.52 -14.96
N GLU A 199 -21.71 6.40 -15.50
CA GLU A 199 -23.13 6.08 -15.78
C GLU A 199 -23.37 5.01 -16.87
N PRO A 200 -24.48 4.21 -16.77
CA PRO A 200 -25.69 4.51 -15.97
C PRO A 200 -26.09 3.49 -14.87
N PRO A 201 -26.63 3.97 -13.72
CA PRO A 201 -27.51 3.24 -12.82
C PRO A 201 -28.97 3.16 -13.34
N PRO A 202 -29.82 2.26 -12.80
CA PRO A 202 -31.28 2.25 -13.02
C PRO A 202 -31.98 3.44 -12.32
N PRO A 203 -33.22 3.80 -12.71
CA PRO A 203 -33.95 4.96 -12.15
C PRO A 203 -34.57 4.63 -10.77
N PRO A 204 -35.16 5.64 -10.10
CA PRO A 204 -34.60 6.45 -9.04
C PRO A 204 -34.76 5.85 -7.61
N SER A 205 -33.82 6.13 -6.71
CA SER A 205 -34.14 6.38 -5.29
C SER A 205 -33.54 7.73 -4.89
N ASP A 206 -34.31 8.49 -4.11
CA ASP A 206 -33.99 9.84 -3.63
C ASP A 206 -32.87 9.78 -2.57
N ASP A 207 -31.64 9.47 -3.01
CA ASP A 207 -30.49 9.42 -2.12
C ASP A 207 -29.49 10.50 -2.50
N ARG A 208 -29.49 11.57 -1.68
CA ARG A 208 -28.50 12.64 -1.71
C ARG A 208 -27.09 12.05 -1.76
N ILE A 209 -26.33 12.42 -2.78
CA ILE A 209 -24.90 12.13 -2.88
C ILE A 209 -24.21 12.72 -1.64
N LYS A 210 -23.83 11.85 -0.71
CA LYS A 210 -23.08 12.23 0.50
C LYS A 210 -21.70 12.72 0.06
N ARG A 211 -21.43 14.01 0.25
CA ARG A 211 -20.07 14.55 0.20
C ARG A 211 -19.32 13.94 1.39
N ALA A 212 -18.48 12.94 1.15
CA ALA A 212 -17.62 12.40 2.18
C ALA A 212 -16.51 13.43 2.47
N SER A 213 -16.68 14.21 3.54
CA SER A 213 -15.61 14.98 4.15
C SER A 213 -14.77 14.02 5.00
N VAL A 214 -13.59 13.63 4.52
CA VAL A 214 -12.65 12.86 5.33
C VAL A 214 -11.91 13.87 6.20
N PHE A 215 -12.33 14.02 7.46
CA PHE A 215 -11.55 14.74 8.47
C PHE A 215 -10.37 13.88 8.92
N PHE A 216 -9.29 14.53 9.33
CA PHE A 216 -7.96 13.96 9.63
C PHE A 216 -7.93 12.79 10.65
N GLU A 217 -8.99 12.59 11.44
CA GLU A 217 -9.11 11.44 12.34
C GLU A 217 -9.59 10.16 11.64
N GLU A 218 -10.06 10.25 10.40
CA GLU A 218 -10.29 9.11 9.52
C GLU A 218 -9.02 8.83 8.70
N ASN A 219 -7.88 8.60 9.37
CA ASN A 219 -6.70 8.09 8.70
C ASN A 219 -7.11 6.86 7.85
N PRO A 220 -6.83 6.82 6.54
CA PRO A 220 -7.20 5.69 5.71
C PRO A 220 -6.54 4.38 6.16
N VAL A 221 -5.46 4.46 6.96
CA VAL A 221 -4.93 3.37 7.77
C VAL A 221 -5.71 3.31 9.09
N GLN A 222 -6.60 2.31 9.18
CA GLN A 222 -7.38 2.07 10.38
C GLN A 222 -6.51 1.34 11.42
N LYS A 223 -6.45 1.86 12.64
CA LYS A 223 -5.76 1.18 13.74
C LYS A 223 -6.63 0.08 14.35
N TRP A 224 -5.98 -0.89 14.98
CA TRP A 224 -6.64 -1.77 15.94
C TRP A 224 -6.95 -1.01 17.23
N ASP A 225 -7.94 -1.46 17.99
CA ASP A 225 -8.18 -0.89 19.32
C ASP A 225 -7.06 -1.38 20.27
N PRO A 226 -6.24 -0.49 20.85
CA PRO A 226 -5.17 -0.90 21.75
C PRO A 226 -5.68 -1.49 23.07
N ASN A 227 -6.95 -1.28 23.44
CA ASN A 227 -7.50 -1.75 24.71
C ASN A 227 -8.05 -3.18 24.64
N THR A 228 -8.19 -3.74 23.44
CA THR A 228 -8.68 -5.09 23.22
C THR A 228 -7.63 -5.94 22.52
N PRO A 229 -7.45 -7.21 22.92
CA PRO A 229 -6.56 -8.10 22.20
C PRO A 229 -6.99 -8.23 20.73
N VAL A 230 -6.03 -8.14 19.81
CA VAL A 230 -6.25 -8.35 18.38
C VAL A 230 -6.60 -9.83 18.17
N PRO A 231 -7.83 -10.15 17.74
CA PRO A 231 -8.21 -11.54 17.52
C PRO A 231 -7.50 -12.08 16.28
N TYR A 232 -7.06 -13.34 16.32
CA TYR A 232 -6.46 -13.99 15.17
C TYR A 232 -6.84 -15.46 15.02
N THR A 233 -6.74 -15.96 13.79
CA THR A 233 -7.07 -17.33 13.41
C THR A 233 -5.97 -17.92 12.52
N PHE A 234 -5.98 -19.24 12.38
CA PHE A 234 -5.13 -19.96 11.45
C PHE A 234 -6.00 -20.66 10.42
N ASP A 235 -5.67 -20.50 9.16
CA ASP A 235 -6.20 -21.35 8.10
C ASP A 235 -5.53 -22.73 8.14
N ASP A 236 -6.25 -23.76 7.68
CA ASP A 236 -5.78 -25.16 7.67
C ASP A 236 -4.57 -25.37 6.76
N THR A 237 -4.26 -24.41 5.88
CA THR A 237 -3.04 -24.42 5.07
C THR A 237 -1.75 -24.29 5.90
N LEU A 238 -1.80 -23.80 7.14
CA LEU A 238 -0.63 -23.75 8.01
C LEU A 238 -0.42 -25.07 8.74
N ALA A 239 0.79 -25.63 8.64
CA ALA A 239 1.22 -26.72 9.50
C ALA A 239 1.54 -26.21 10.92
N GLU A 240 1.62 -27.10 11.90
CA GLU A 240 1.81 -26.68 13.30
C GLU A 240 3.13 -25.92 13.53
N TYR A 241 4.18 -26.26 12.79
CA TYR A 241 5.45 -25.51 12.84
C TYR A 241 5.27 -24.08 12.30
N ASP A 242 4.54 -23.89 11.19
CA ASP A 242 4.22 -22.56 10.66
C ASP A 242 3.39 -21.75 11.68
N LYS A 243 2.42 -22.39 12.36
CA LYS A 243 1.64 -21.76 13.42
C LYS A 243 2.53 -21.34 14.59
N ASN A 244 3.53 -22.14 14.95
CA ASN A 244 4.50 -21.79 16.00
C ASN A 244 5.38 -20.59 15.61
N ASP A 245 5.77 -20.47 14.35
CA ASP A 245 6.50 -19.29 13.86
C ASP A 245 5.65 -18.02 13.97
N VAL A 246 4.37 -18.09 13.59
CA VAL A 246 3.43 -16.97 13.78
C VAL A 246 3.26 -16.64 15.26
N ARG A 247 3.01 -17.63 16.13
CA ARG A 247 2.89 -17.40 17.58
C ARG A 247 4.16 -16.77 18.16
N SER A 248 5.33 -17.17 17.68
CA SER A 248 6.63 -16.61 18.10
C SER A 248 6.78 -15.14 17.66
N ALA A 249 6.37 -14.80 16.44
CA ALA A 249 6.31 -13.43 15.95
C ALA A 249 5.36 -12.56 16.79
N LEU A 250 4.14 -13.05 17.05
CA LEU A 250 3.17 -12.37 17.90
C LEU A 250 3.71 -12.14 19.31
N LYS A 251 4.32 -13.17 19.91
CA LYS A 251 4.91 -13.07 21.24
C LYS A 251 6.00 -12.00 21.34
N GLU A 252 6.81 -11.82 20.30
CA GLU A 252 7.80 -10.74 20.28
C GLU A 252 7.13 -9.35 20.33
N ILE A 253 6.06 -9.15 19.57
CA ILE A 253 5.29 -7.90 19.60
C ILE A 253 4.71 -7.67 21.00
N GLU A 254 4.12 -8.70 21.61
CA GLU A 254 3.53 -8.61 22.95
C GLU A 254 4.56 -8.30 24.04
N GLN A 255 5.78 -8.84 23.92
CA GLN A 255 6.86 -8.60 24.87
C GLN A 255 7.43 -7.17 24.79
N LYS A 256 7.37 -6.55 23.60
CA LYS A 256 7.98 -5.24 23.34
C LYS A 256 6.95 -4.10 23.27
N SER A 257 5.66 -4.41 23.36
CA SER A 257 4.57 -3.43 23.28
C SER A 257 3.40 -3.73 24.21
N CYS A 258 2.42 -2.83 24.24
CA CYS A 258 1.15 -3.00 24.94
C CYS A 258 0.14 -3.88 24.18
N LEU A 259 0.37 -4.14 22.89
CA LEU A 259 -0.56 -4.92 22.07
C LEU A 259 -0.63 -6.36 22.58
N ARG A 260 -1.82 -6.94 22.50
CA ARG A 260 -2.08 -8.34 22.87
C ARG A 260 -2.79 -9.03 21.72
N PHE A 261 -2.56 -10.33 21.58
CA PHE A 261 -3.20 -11.15 20.56
C PHE A 261 -3.97 -12.28 21.20
N GLN A 262 -5.11 -12.61 20.63
CA GLN A 262 -5.95 -13.69 21.13
C GLN A 262 -6.32 -14.64 19.99
N TYR A 263 -5.96 -15.91 20.13
CA TYR A 263 -6.44 -16.94 19.21
C TYR A 263 -7.94 -17.15 19.41
N VAL A 264 -8.70 -17.10 18.31
CA VAL A 264 -10.15 -17.33 18.32
C VAL A 264 -10.50 -18.27 17.18
N GLU A 265 -10.94 -19.49 17.47
CA GLU A 265 -11.25 -20.48 16.41
C GLU A 265 -12.39 -20.01 15.48
N LYS A 266 -13.40 -19.32 16.03
CA LYS A 266 -14.59 -18.84 15.30
C LYS A 266 -14.84 -17.35 15.61
N PRO A 267 -14.16 -16.43 14.93
CA PRO A 267 -14.28 -15.00 15.23
C PRO A 267 -15.63 -14.44 14.76
N THR A 268 -16.21 -13.54 15.55
CA THR A 268 -17.50 -12.86 15.24
C THR A 268 -17.34 -11.40 14.83
N GLY A 269 -16.10 -10.93 14.62
CA GLY A 269 -15.76 -9.53 14.30
C GLY A 269 -14.42 -9.40 13.60
N TYR A 270 -13.82 -8.20 13.66
CA TYR A 270 -12.50 -7.94 13.07
C TYR A 270 -11.44 -8.86 13.66
N HIS A 271 -10.67 -9.51 12.80
CA HIS A 271 -9.60 -10.43 13.18
C HIS A 271 -8.54 -10.50 12.08
N ILE A 272 -7.37 -11.02 12.43
CA ILE A 272 -6.33 -11.43 11.49
C ILE A 272 -6.50 -12.91 11.15
N ASN A 273 -6.41 -13.28 9.88
CA ASN A 273 -6.40 -14.67 9.45
C ASN A 273 -5.09 -14.96 8.73
N TYR A 274 -4.26 -15.82 9.32
CA TYR A 274 -3.01 -16.25 8.72
C TYR A 274 -3.26 -17.40 7.76
N ILE A 275 -2.75 -17.27 6.53
CA ILE A 275 -2.97 -18.20 5.42
C ILE A 275 -1.62 -18.53 4.77
N LYS A 276 -1.29 -19.81 4.60
CA LYS A 276 -0.10 -20.21 3.85
C LYS A 276 -0.40 -20.21 2.35
N ILE A 277 0.52 -19.64 1.57
CA ILE A 277 0.50 -19.70 0.12
C ILE A 277 1.83 -20.24 -0.37
N ASP A 278 1.77 -21.31 -1.17
CA ASP A 278 2.91 -21.77 -1.94
C ASP A 278 3.09 -20.89 -3.17
N ASN A 279 3.87 -19.82 -3.04
CA ASN A 279 4.18 -18.94 -4.15
C ASN A 279 5.65 -18.47 -4.10
N PRO A 280 6.46 -18.75 -5.13
CA PRO A 280 7.87 -18.34 -5.18
C PRO A 280 8.10 -16.85 -5.48
N THR A 281 7.06 -16.10 -5.86
CA THR A 281 7.19 -14.70 -6.32
C THR A 281 7.06 -13.67 -5.19
N PHE A 282 6.53 -14.04 -4.03
CA PHE A 282 6.40 -13.15 -2.87
C PHE A 282 6.61 -13.90 -1.56
N CYS A 283 6.95 -13.18 -0.49
CA CYS A 283 7.20 -13.75 0.85
C CYS A 283 5.99 -13.59 1.76
N GLY A 284 5.34 -12.44 1.70
CA GLY A 284 4.06 -12.22 2.34
C GLY A 284 3.24 -11.17 1.61
N LEU A 285 1.96 -11.10 1.97
CA LEU A 285 1.07 -10.05 1.54
C LEU A 285 0.16 -9.69 2.70
N SER A 286 0.05 -8.39 2.97
CA SER A 286 -0.81 -7.88 4.03
C SER A 286 -1.44 -6.54 3.63
N TYR A 287 -2.56 -6.22 4.26
CA TYR A 287 -3.09 -4.87 4.22
C TYR A 287 -2.36 -4.00 5.25
N ILE A 288 -2.29 -2.69 5.00
CA ILE A 288 -1.79 -1.76 6.02
C ILE A 288 -2.92 -1.30 6.92
N GLY A 289 -2.85 -1.70 8.19
CA GLY A 289 -3.88 -1.45 9.20
C GLY A 289 -5.04 -2.44 9.13
N ARG A 290 -6.04 -2.24 10.00
CA ARG A 290 -7.24 -3.07 10.11
C ARG A 290 -8.17 -2.90 8.89
N THR A 291 -8.69 -4.00 8.36
CA THR A 291 -9.58 -4.02 7.20
C THR A 291 -10.88 -4.74 7.47
N GLU A 292 -11.87 -4.48 6.63
CA GLU A 292 -13.17 -5.17 6.65
C GLU A 292 -13.23 -6.24 5.55
N PRO A 293 -13.89 -7.37 5.79
CA PRO A 293 -14.47 -7.81 7.07
C PRO A 293 -13.43 -8.33 8.07
N ALA A 294 -12.24 -8.70 7.59
CA ALA A 294 -11.10 -9.19 8.37
C ALA A 294 -9.81 -9.02 7.56
N ASN A 295 -8.65 -9.16 8.20
CA ASN A 295 -7.33 -9.02 7.58
C ASN A 295 -6.80 -10.40 7.17
N PRO A 296 -6.75 -10.76 5.88
CA PRO A 296 -5.95 -11.90 5.45
C PRO A 296 -4.47 -11.50 5.46
N ILE A 297 -3.65 -12.31 6.13
CA ILE A 297 -2.19 -12.25 6.01
C ILE A 297 -1.75 -13.50 5.28
N TYR A 298 -1.21 -13.32 4.09
CA TYR A 298 -0.70 -14.42 3.28
C TYR A 298 0.79 -14.59 3.53
N LEU A 299 1.21 -15.82 3.80
CA LEU A 299 2.58 -16.17 4.13
C LEU A 299 3.11 -17.21 3.15
N SER A 300 4.15 -16.83 2.43
CA SER A 300 5.00 -17.71 1.65
C SER A 300 6.37 -17.72 2.32
N PHE A 301 6.67 -18.76 3.08
CA PHE A 301 7.91 -18.88 3.86
C PHE A 301 9.16 -19.15 2.99
N GLN A 302 9.18 -18.64 1.77
CA GLN A 302 10.18 -18.93 0.75
C GLN A 302 11.30 -17.88 0.68
N CYS A 303 11.23 -16.78 1.44
CA CYS A 303 12.25 -15.72 1.37
C CYS A 303 12.64 -15.06 2.70
N GLY A 304 13.15 -15.88 3.61
CA GLY A 304 13.67 -15.46 4.91
C GLY A 304 13.33 -16.48 5.98
N THR A 305 13.38 -16.08 7.25
CA THR A 305 12.86 -16.91 8.33
C THR A 305 11.33 -16.83 8.37
N ALA A 306 10.65 -17.95 8.60
CA ALA A 306 9.20 -17.99 8.63
C ALA A 306 8.60 -17.06 9.69
N ARG A 307 9.20 -17.05 10.88
CA ARG A 307 8.90 -16.10 11.96
C ARG A 307 9.08 -14.63 11.54
N GLY A 308 10.20 -14.29 10.89
CA GLY A 308 10.48 -12.92 10.47
C GLY A 308 9.51 -12.40 9.42
N ILE A 309 9.10 -13.26 8.49
CA ILE A 309 8.05 -12.94 7.50
C ILE A 309 6.73 -12.70 8.22
N ALA A 310 6.30 -13.61 9.10
CA ALA A 310 5.07 -13.43 9.88
C ALA A 310 5.08 -12.13 10.70
N LEU A 311 6.23 -11.80 11.30
CA LEU A 311 6.44 -10.56 12.05
C LEU A 311 6.27 -9.31 11.15
N HIS A 312 6.93 -9.29 9.98
CA HIS A 312 6.83 -8.20 9.00
C HIS A 312 5.39 -7.96 8.54
N GLU A 313 4.69 -9.03 8.10
CA GLU A 313 3.32 -8.91 7.61
C GLU A 313 2.31 -8.54 8.72
N THR A 314 2.59 -8.95 9.96
CA THR A 314 1.79 -8.54 11.11
C THR A 314 1.98 -7.05 11.40
N LEU A 315 3.21 -6.52 11.29
CA LEU A 315 3.46 -5.09 11.45
C LEU A 315 2.76 -4.25 10.37
N HIS A 316 2.65 -4.74 9.13
CA HIS A 316 1.76 -4.15 8.13
C HIS A 316 0.31 -4.12 8.60
N ALA A 317 -0.24 -5.25 9.06
CA ALA A 317 -1.62 -5.31 9.56
C ALA A 317 -1.84 -4.38 10.78
N LEU A 318 -0.79 -4.06 11.54
CA LEU A 318 -0.81 -3.09 12.63
C LEU A 318 -0.64 -1.63 12.17
N GLY A 319 -0.36 -1.38 10.88
CA GLY A 319 -0.34 -0.04 10.28
C GLY A 319 1.05 0.50 9.96
N LEU A 320 2.11 -0.29 10.07
CA LEU A 320 3.46 0.12 9.66
C LEU A 320 3.61 -0.03 8.14
N ASN A 321 4.32 0.90 7.53
CA ASN A 321 4.72 0.84 6.12
C ASN A 321 6.24 0.64 6.02
N HIS A 322 6.74 0.38 4.82
CA HIS A 322 8.16 0.13 4.65
C HIS A 322 9.03 1.34 4.95
N GLN A 323 10.18 1.04 5.55
CA GLN A 323 11.12 2.04 6.03
C GLN A 323 11.76 2.83 4.89
N HIS A 324 12.03 2.20 3.73
CA HIS A 324 12.63 2.85 2.56
C HIS A 324 11.66 3.78 1.81
N LEU A 325 10.37 3.74 2.15
CA LEU A 325 9.36 4.63 1.61
C LEU A 325 9.14 5.89 2.45
N ARG A 326 9.83 6.08 3.58
CA ARG A 326 9.64 7.29 4.40
C ARG A 326 9.90 8.57 3.59
N MET A 327 9.18 9.64 3.94
CA MET A 327 9.35 10.98 3.36
C MET A 327 10.78 11.54 3.50
N ASP A 328 11.55 11.07 4.49
CA ASP A 328 12.94 11.47 4.70
C ASP A 328 13.97 10.50 4.11
N ARG A 329 13.56 9.44 3.38
CA ARG A 329 14.46 8.35 2.97
C ARG A 329 15.65 8.82 2.14
N ASP A 330 15.49 9.85 1.29
CA ASP A 330 16.58 10.38 0.46
C ASP A 330 17.67 11.11 1.29
N LYS A 331 17.44 11.40 2.57
CA LYS A 331 18.49 11.86 3.49
C LYS A 331 19.38 10.69 3.96
N HIS A 332 18.89 9.45 3.83
CA HIS A 332 19.51 8.24 4.36
C HIS A 332 19.97 7.26 3.27
N LEU A 333 19.31 7.26 2.11
CA LEU A 333 19.58 6.38 0.99
C LEU A 333 19.89 7.19 -0.27
N THR A 334 20.75 6.61 -1.11
CA THR A 334 20.82 6.91 -2.54
C THR A 334 20.15 5.76 -3.28
N ILE A 335 19.17 6.05 -4.12
CA ILE A 335 18.52 5.06 -4.97
C ILE A 335 19.20 5.05 -6.34
N ASP A 336 19.77 3.91 -6.73
CA ASP A 336 20.36 3.71 -8.06
C ASP A 336 19.30 3.24 -9.05
N TRP A 337 18.55 4.21 -9.59
CA TRP A 337 17.51 3.97 -10.60
C TRP A 337 18.02 3.31 -11.87
N SER A 338 19.32 3.46 -12.20
CA SER A 338 19.92 2.84 -13.38
C SER A 338 20.04 1.31 -13.25
N ASN A 339 20.06 0.82 -12.01
CA ASN A 339 20.13 -0.60 -11.68
C ASN A 339 18.77 -1.20 -11.28
N ILE A 340 17.66 -0.45 -11.34
CA ILE A 340 16.34 -0.98 -10.99
C ILE A 340 15.61 -1.42 -12.27
N ASN A 341 14.92 -2.57 -12.23
CA ASN A 341 13.99 -2.96 -13.29
C ASN A 341 12.88 -1.90 -13.36
N PRO A 342 12.66 -1.24 -14.51
CA PRO A 342 11.67 -0.18 -14.65
C PRO A 342 10.27 -0.58 -14.18
N GLN A 343 9.89 -1.86 -14.29
CA GLN A 343 8.62 -2.41 -13.81
C GLN A 343 8.47 -2.43 -12.29
N HIS A 344 9.55 -2.20 -11.55
CA HIS A 344 9.60 -2.19 -10.08
C HIS A 344 9.84 -0.78 -9.51
N TYR A 345 9.77 0.26 -10.32
CA TYR A 345 10.02 1.64 -9.86
C TYR A 345 9.00 2.12 -8.84
N ASP A 346 7.78 1.59 -8.90
CA ASP A 346 6.73 1.86 -7.93
C ASP A 346 7.09 1.35 -6.53
N TYR A 347 7.99 0.36 -6.40
CA TYR A 347 8.48 -0.15 -5.11
C TYR A 347 9.35 0.88 -4.36
N PHE A 348 9.69 1.99 -5.01
CA PHE A 348 10.55 3.04 -4.43
C PHE A 348 9.80 4.37 -4.29
N VAL A 349 8.47 4.36 -4.45
CA VAL A 349 7.64 5.56 -4.33
C VAL A 349 7.44 5.93 -2.87
N VAL A 350 7.94 7.11 -2.53
CA VAL A 350 7.83 7.68 -1.18
C VAL A 350 6.37 7.74 -0.71
N ALA A 351 6.14 7.27 0.52
CA ALA A 351 4.85 7.16 1.17
C ALA A 351 4.34 8.52 1.67
N ASP A 352 3.07 8.84 1.40
CA ASP A 352 2.47 10.13 1.74
C ASP A 352 2.42 10.37 3.26
N SER A 353 2.97 11.51 3.70
CA SER A 353 2.92 11.98 5.10
C SER A 353 1.51 12.06 5.68
N LYS A 354 0.49 12.26 4.83
CA LYS A 354 -0.92 12.32 5.26
C LYS A 354 -1.48 10.95 5.66
N MET A 355 -0.82 9.87 5.25
CA MET A 355 -1.18 8.49 5.56
C MET A 355 -0.25 7.90 6.63
N PHE A 356 1.04 8.26 6.60
CA PHE A 356 2.07 7.71 7.47
C PHE A 356 2.88 8.78 8.19
N THR A 357 3.18 8.53 9.47
CA THR A 357 4.03 9.42 10.28
C THR A 357 5.15 8.63 10.94
N THR A 358 6.28 9.30 11.12
CA THR A 358 7.47 8.74 11.77
C THR A 358 7.38 8.84 13.29
N TYR A 359 6.43 9.61 13.83
CA TYR A 359 6.34 9.99 15.25
C TYR A 359 7.65 10.55 15.83
N GLY A 360 8.46 11.22 15.01
CA GLY A 360 9.77 11.74 15.43
C GLY A 360 10.87 10.68 15.52
N ILE A 361 10.57 9.41 15.23
CA ILE A 361 11.55 8.32 15.27
C ILE A 361 12.47 8.40 14.05
N LYS A 362 13.78 8.37 14.31
CA LYS A 362 14.83 8.46 13.29
C LYS A 362 14.78 7.29 12.31
N TYR A 363 15.40 7.49 11.16
CA TYR A 363 15.52 6.42 10.16
C TYR A 363 16.40 5.28 10.68
N ASP A 364 15.97 4.04 10.45
CA ASP A 364 16.66 2.84 10.86
C ASP A 364 16.92 1.89 9.68
N TYR A 365 18.18 1.66 9.37
CA TYR A 365 18.58 0.72 8.30
C TYR A 365 18.29 -0.74 8.67
N GLY A 366 18.26 -1.07 9.96
CA GLY A 366 18.01 -2.43 10.47
C GLY A 366 16.54 -2.70 10.79
N SER A 367 15.61 -1.83 10.41
CA SER A 367 14.18 -2.07 10.58
C SER A 367 13.77 -3.35 9.84
N ILE A 368 12.92 -4.17 10.47
CA ILE A 368 12.35 -5.36 9.80
C ILE A 368 11.43 -4.94 8.64
N MET A 369 10.95 -3.70 8.64
CA MET A 369 10.16 -3.09 7.56
C MET A 369 11.03 -2.52 6.44
N HIS A 370 12.37 -2.62 6.52
CA HIS A 370 13.24 -2.21 5.43
C HIS A 370 13.34 -3.31 4.36
N TYR A 371 13.33 -2.89 3.10
CA TYR A 371 13.63 -3.79 1.98
C TYR A 371 15.11 -4.11 1.85
N ASN A 372 15.41 -5.26 1.25
CA ASN A 372 16.78 -5.67 0.95
C ASN A 372 17.45 -4.67 -0.01
N ALA A 373 18.76 -4.43 0.17
CA ALA A 373 19.53 -3.48 -0.62
C ALA A 373 19.49 -3.71 -2.14
N TYR A 374 19.19 -4.92 -2.58
CA TYR A 374 19.18 -5.36 -3.98
C TYR A 374 17.76 -5.50 -4.55
N THR A 375 16.73 -5.09 -3.81
CA THR A 375 15.35 -5.15 -4.29
C THR A 375 15.23 -4.48 -5.66
N GLY A 376 14.59 -5.17 -6.61
CA GLY A 376 14.37 -4.66 -7.95
C GLY A 376 15.62 -4.58 -8.85
N ALA A 377 16.79 -5.07 -8.41
CA ALA A 377 18.03 -4.96 -9.18
C ALA A 377 17.97 -5.70 -10.53
N VAL A 378 18.43 -5.05 -11.61
CA VAL A 378 18.73 -5.74 -12.89
C VAL A 378 20.08 -6.44 -12.83
N ASN A 379 21.08 -5.82 -12.19
CA ASN A 379 22.36 -6.44 -11.88
C ASN A 379 22.41 -6.73 -10.38
N ILE A 380 22.13 -8.00 -10.02
CA ILE A 380 22.11 -8.47 -8.63
C ILE A 380 23.45 -8.36 -7.90
N ALA A 381 24.57 -8.13 -8.62
CA ALA A 381 25.87 -7.87 -7.99
C ALA A 381 25.99 -6.44 -7.45
N LYS A 382 25.05 -5.54 -7.76
CA LYS A 382 25.04 -4.16 -7.31
C LYS A 382 23.75 -3.84 -6.53
N PRO A 383 23.83 -3.12 -5.41
CA PRO A 383 22.63 -2.69 -4.69
C PRO A 383 21.87 -1.62 -5.48
N THR A 384 20.57 -1.52 -5.23
CA THR A 384 19.69 -0.46 -5.70
C THR A 384 19.45 0.60 -4.63
N MET A 385 19.56 0.22 -3.35
CA MET A 385 19.50 1.12 -2.20
C MET A 385 20.85 1.18 -1.50
N ILE A 386 21.46 2.36 -1.49
CA ILE A 386 22.81 2.56 -0.96
C ILE A 386 22.73 3.47 0.27
N PRO A 387 23.07 2.98 1.47
CA PRO A 387 23.13 3.83 2.67
C PRO A 387 24.14 4.96 2.53
N LYS A 388 23.71 6.18 2.85
CA LYS A 388 24.58 7.38 2.84
C LYS A 388 25.48 7.48 4.06
N VAL A 389 25.12 6.83 5.16
CA VAL A 389 25.86 6.82 6.42
C VAL A 389 26.40 5.42 6.64
N ASN A 390 27.68 5.30 7.03
CA ASN A 390 28.37 4.04 7.34
C ASN A 390 28.01 2.91 6.36
N GLN A 391 28.17 3.15 5.06
CA GLN A 391 27.66 2.28 4.00
C GLN A 391 28.07 0.82 4.19
N GLU A 392 29.35 0.56 4.51
CA GLU A 392 29.89 -0.79 4.71
C GLU A 392 29.16 -1.58 5.80
N GLN A 393 28.76 -0.90 6.88
CA GLN A 393 28.03 -1.51 7.99
C GLN A 393 26.54 -1.64 7.67
N ASN A 394 25.93 -0.55 7.16
CA ASN A 394 24.48 -0.46 7.04
C ASN A 394 23.92 -1.23 5.84
N LEU A 395 24.73 -1.50 4.82
CA LEU A 395 24.27 -2.24 3.63
C LEU A 395 23.78 -3.66 4.00
N GLY A 396 24.49 -4.33 4.92
CA GLY A 396 24.13 -5.68 5.39
C GLY A 396 22.92 -5.73 6.33
N LEU A 397 22.50 -4.59 6.87
CA LEU A 397 21.31 -4.51 7.74
C LEU A 397 20.01 -4.45 6.94
N LEU A 398 20.07 -3.97 5.69
CA LEU A 398 18.89 -3.77 4.87
C LEU A 398 18.23 -5.10 4.52
N GLY A 399 16.96 -5.25 4.89
CA GLY A 399 16.19 -6.46 4.58
C GLY A 399 16.38 -7.61 5.56
N GLN A 400 16.96 -7.37 6.75
CA GLN A 400 16.98 -8.37 7.82
C GLN A 400 15.56 -8.85 8.15
N ARG A 401 15.44 -10.13 8.56
CA ARG A 401 14.17 -10.80 8.93
C ARG A 401 14.33 -11.61 10.21
N ASP A 402 15.10 -11.09 11.17
CA ASP A 402 15.42 -11.78 12.42
C ASP A 402 14.52 -11.31 13.58
N ALA A 403 14.35 -9.99 13.73
CA ALA A 403 13.62 -9.39 14.85
C ALA A 403 13.19 -7.94 14.57
N MET A 404 12.27 -7.42 15.39
CA MET A 404 11.98 -5.98 15.44
C MET A 404 13.18 -5.20 15.93
N SER A 405 13.52 -4.13 15.22
CA SER A 405 14.51 -3.16 15.69
C SER A 405 13.96 -2.27 16.81
N ALA A 406 14.85 -1.51 17.46
CA ALA A 406 14.43 -0.53 18.45
C ALA A 406 13.50 0.55 17.87
N ALA A 407 13.71 0.93 16.60
CA ALA A 407 12.85 1.90 15.92
C ALA A 407 11.47 1.34 15.60
N ASP A 408 11.39 0.08 15.17
CA ASP A 408 10.11 -0.62 14.92
C ASP A 408 9.26 -0.64 16.21
N VAL A 409 9.89 -1.01 17.33
CA VAL A 409 9.26 -1.02 18.66
C VAL A 409 8.80 0.39 19.07
N ALA A 410 9.65 1.39 18.89
CA ALA A 410 9.33 2.77 19.29
C ALA A 410 8.15 3.34 18.49
N ILE A 411 8.11 3.13 17.17
CA ILE A 411 6.99 3.53 16.31
C ILE A 411 5.71 2.83 16.77
N LEU A 412 5.76 1.51 16.98
CA LEU A 412 4.60 0.74 17.39
C LEU A 412 4.06 1.21 18.76
N ASN A 413 4.95 1.47 19.71
CA ASN A 413 4.56 1.98 21.03
C ASN A 413 4.00 3.41 20.96
N LYS A 414 4.55 4.30 20.12
CA LYS A 414 3.94 5.61 19.84
C LYS A 414 2.55 5.45 19.24
N MET A 415 2.34 4.47 18.36
CA MET A 415 1.06 4.25 17.70
C MET A 415 -0.05 3.81 18.65
N TYR A 416 0.26 2.89 19.58
CA TYR A 416 -0.74 2.14 20.34
C TYR A 416 -0.67 2.30 21.87
N CYS A 417 0.51 2.58 22.43
CA CYS A 417 0.77 2.34 23.86
C CYS A 417 0.82 3.59 24.72
N ILE A 418 0.42 4.74 24.15
CA ILE A 418 0.34 6.00 24.87
C ILE A 418 -1.11 6.48 24.78
N PRO A 419 -2.00 6.02 25.68
CA PRO A 419 -3.41 6.42 25.66
C PRO A 419 -3.53 7.93 25.92
N ASN A 420 -4.58 8.54 25.36
CA ASN A 420 -4.90 9.96 25.57
C ASN A 420 -3.78 10.95 25.17
N CYS A 421 -2.88 10.54 24.29
CA CYS A 421 -1.88 11.40 23.69
C CYS A 421 -1.94 11.22 22.19
N ASP A 422 -2.13 12.31 21.45
CA ASP A 422 -2.19 12.29 19.98
C ASP A 422 -1.52 13.51 19.38
N ASP A 423 -1.07 13.33 18.15
CA ASP A 423 -0.67 14.43 17.29
C ASP A 423 -1.90 14.89 16.50
N THR A 424 -2.11 16.20 16.42
CA THR A 424 -3.24 16.79 15.67
C THR A 424 -2.83 17.21 14.26
N ASN A 425 -1.58 16.94 13.85
CA ASN A 425 -1.04 17.27 12.54
C ASN A 425 -0.10 16.19 11.99
N VAL A 426 -0.20 15.88 10.70
CA VAL A 426 0.59 14.80 10.06
C VAL A 426 2.08 15.12 10.01
N TYR A 427 2.45 16.39 10.00
CA TYR A 427 3.85 16.80 9.95
C TYR A 427 4.53 16.83 11.31
N CYS A 428 3.84 16.48 12.40
CA CYS A 428 4.43 16.42 13.73
C CYS A 428 5.69 15.55 13.79
N GLY A 429 5.68 14.39 13.15
CA GLY A 429 6.87 13.52 13.10
C GLY A 429 8.03 14.16 12.33
N ALA A 430 7.73 14.84 11.22
CA ALA A 430 8.73 15.54 10.41
C ALA A 430 9.34 16.74 11.15
N TRP A 431 8.52 17.53 11.82
CA TRP A 431 8.96 18.66 12.64
C TRP A 431 9.76 18.21 13.87
N ALA A 432 9.38 17.11 14.51
CA ALA A 432 10.15 16.51 15.59
C ALA A 432 11.56 16.10 15.13
N LEU A 433 11.68 15.49 13.94
CA LEU A 433 12.98 15.14 13.34
C LEU A 433 13.85 16.37 13.02
N LYS A 434 13.26 17.58 12.90
CA LYS A 434 13.98 18.86 12.77
C LYS A 434 14.28 19.53 14.10
N ASN A 435 14.05 18.85 15.22
CA ASN A 435 14.24 19.39 16.57
C ASN A 435 13.35 20.63 16.85
N LEU A 436 12.20 20.77 16.17
CA LEU A 436 11.31 21.91 16.38
C LEU A 436 10.54 21.84 17.71
N CYS A 437 10.48 20.66 18.33
CA CYS A 437 9.95 20.47 19.67
C CYS A 437 10.66 21.36 20.72
N ASN A 438 11.95 21.61 20.53
CA ASN A 438 12.79 22.39 21.45
C ASN A 438 13.06 23.82 20.95
N HIS A 439 12.44 24.23 19.84
CA HIS A 439 12.71 25.53 19.24
C HIS A 439 11.99 26.65 20.03
N PRO A 440 12.67 27.74 20.45
CA PRO A 440 12.09 28.77 21.31
C PRO A 440 10.77 29.37 20.78
N ASN A 441 10.66 29.54 19.45
CA ASN A 441 9.50 30.15 18.81
C ASN A 441 8.38 29.15 18.45
N HIS A 442 8.64 27.83 18.56
CA HIS A 442 7.69 26.80 18.13
C HIS A 442 7.32 25.82 19.24
N GLY A 443 8.08 25.75 20.33
CA GLY A 443 7.87 24.79 21.42
C GLY A 443 6.44 24.80 21.97
N GLY A 444 5.83 25.98 22.16
CA GLY A 444 4.43 26.08 22.60
C GLY A 444 3.42 25.51 21.60
N TRP A 445 3.63 25.72 20.30
CA TRP A 445 2.78 25.15 19.25
C TRP A 445 2.97 23.62 19.16
N MET A 446 4.23 23.16 19.22
CA MET A 446 4.57 21.73 19.20
C MET A 446 4.02 21.00 20.44
N MET A 447 4.06 21.63 21.62
CA MET A 447 3.48 21.08 22.84
C MET A 447 1.98 20.88 22.75
N LYS A 448 1.28 21.78 22.05
CA LYS A 448 -0.18 21.67 21.88
C LYS A 448 -0.59 20.65 20.81
N ASN A 449 0.17 20.55 19.72
CA ASN A 449 -0.27 19.83 18.51
C ASN A 449 0.51 18.55 18.20
N CYS A 450 1.73 18.41 18.74
CA CYS A 450 2.65 17.32 18.41
C CYS A 450 3.10 16.57 19.66
N ARG A 451 2.18 16.36 20.60
CA ARG A 451 2.50 15.76 21.91
C ARG A 451 3.13 14.39 21.78
N LYS A 452 2.63 13.57 20.87
CA LYS A 452 3.10 12.21 20.65
C LYS A 452 4.45 12.24 19.94
N SER A 453 4.62 13.00 18.87
CA SER A 453 5.91 13.07 18.15
C SER A 453 7.04 13.74 18.95
N CYS A 454 6.71 14.65 19.89
CA CYS A 454 7.68 15.39 20.69
C CYS A 454 7.88 14.88 22.12
N ASP A 455 7.33 13.70 22.46
CA ASP A 455 7.43 13.12 23.81
C ASP A 455 6.81 13.96 24.94
N PHE A 456 5.86 14.83 24.63
CA PHE A 456 5.14 15.65 25.62
C PHE A 456 3.93 14.95 26.24
N CYS A 457 3.76 13.65 26.01
CA CYS A 457 2.64 12.87 26.56
C CYS A 457 2.72 12.73 28.09
N SER A 458 3.91 12.77 28.67
CA SER A 458 4.14 12.65 30.12
C SER A 458 4.08 13.99 30.87
N ALA A 459 3.83 15.09 30.16
CA ALA A 459 3.92 16.45 30.69
C ALA A 459 2.55 17.06 31.11
N GLY A 460 1.53 16.24 31.36
CA GLY A 460 0.18 16.70 31.68
C GLY A 460 -0.50 15.88 32.76
#